data_AF-A0A1Y1ZRN4-F1
#
_entry.id   AF-A0A1Y1ZRN4-F1
#
_cell.length_a   1.000
_cell.length_b   1.000
_cell.length_c   1.000
_cell.angle_alpha   90.00
_cell.angle_beta   90.00
_cell.angle_gamma   90.00
#
_symmetry.space_group_name_H-M   'P 1'
#
loop_
_entity.id
_entity.type
_entity.pdbx_description
1 polymer ?
#
loop_
_entity_poly.entity_id
_entity_poly.type
_entity_poly.pdbx_seq_one_letter_code
_entity_poly.pdbx_strand_id
1 'polypeptide(L)'
;TIQQATDRLLFSSTIAQFEAARNAKNPSTLDWSSDGCSDSPDNPFGFNFLQSCHRHDFGYRNYKKQSRFTDAAKAKIDTNFKTDMHNQCEKEGNVFEVAACKGVADVYYEAVKEFGSKRAAEIMEREME
;
A
#
# COMPACT_ATOMS: atom_id res chain seq x y z
N THR A 1 -21.96 0.66 -0.29
CA THR A 1 -21.53 1.36 -1.53
C THR A 1 -20.15 0.87 -1.95
N ILE A 2 -19.66 1.24 -3.14
CA ILE A 2 -18.29 0.89 -3.58
C ILE A 2 -17.22 1.45 -2.62
N GLN A 3 -17.43 2.67 -2.11
CA GLN A 3 -16.52 3.32 -1.16
C GLN A 3 -16.45 2.56 0.17
N GLN A 4 -17.60 2.17 0.73
CA GLN A 4 -17.65 1.36 1.96
C GLN A 4 -16.98 -0.01 1.78
N ALA A 5 -17.15 -0.65 0.62
CA ALA A 5 -16.49 -1.92 0.32
C ALA A 5 -14.96 -1.76 0.25
N THR A 6 -14.47 -0.70 -0.43
CA THR A 6 -13.05 -0.35 -0.46
C THR A 6 -12.51 -0.13 0.96
N ASP A 7 -13.19 0.67 1.77
CA ASP A 7 -12.70 1.04 3.11
C ASP A 7 -12.71 -0.16 4.07
N ARG A 8 -13.73 -1.02 4.00
CA ARG A 8 -13.78 -2.28 4.76
C ARG A 8 -12.58 -3.17 4.42
N LEU A 9 -12.27 -3.31 3.12
CA LEU A 9 -11.18 -4.17 2.64
C LEU A 9 -9.79 -3.62 2.99
N LEU A 10 -9.64 -2.30 3.04
CA LEU A 10 -8.39 -1.65 3.44
C LEU A 10 -8.16 -1.69 4.95
N PHE A 11 -9.14 -1.24 5.73
CA PHE A 11 -8.91 -0.83 7.13
C PHE A 11 -9.63 -1.69 8.17
N SER A 12 -10.48 -2.63 7.74
CA SER A 12 -11.29 -3.46 8.65
C SER A 12 -11.22 -4.94 8.30
N SER A 13 -10.29 -5.33 7.44
CA SER A 13 -10.06 -6.71 7.03
C SER A 13 -8.63 -7.10 7.35
N THR A 14 -8.43 -8.36 7.76
CA THR A 14 -7.08 -8.91 7.83
C THR A 14 -6.48 -9.01 6.42
N ILE A 15 -5.15 -9.10 6.32
CA ILE A 15 -4.50 -9.26 5.01
C ILE A 15 -4.98 -10.52 4.29
N ALA A 16 -5.25 -11.60 5.04
CA ALA A 16 -5.78 -12.85 4.49
C ALA A 16 -7.21 -12.69 3.92
N GLN A 17 -8.08 -11.96 4.63
CA GLN A 17 -9.43 -11.65 4.12
C GLN A 17 -9.37 -10.78 2.86
N PHE A 18 -8.45 -9.81 2.83
CA PHE A 18 -8.22 -8.98 1.66
C PHE A 18 -7.74 -9.81 0.46
N GLU A 19 -6.72 -10.66 0.64
CA GLU A 19 -6.20 -11.51 -0.44
C GLU A 19 -7.25 -12.49 -0.96
N ALA A 20 -8.10 -13.04 -0.07
CA ALA A 20 -9.23 -13.87 -0.49
C ALA A 20 -10.22 -13.07 -1.37
N ALA A 21 -10.53 -11.83 -1.01
CA ALA A 21 -11.39 -10.96 -1.80
C ALA A 21 -10.75 -10.57 -3.15
N ARG A 22 -9.44 -10.28 -3.16
CA ARG A 22 -8.64 -9.98 -4.36
C ARG A 22 -8.64 -11.16 -5.33
N ASN A 23 -8.36 -12.37 -4.85
CA ASN A 23 -8.33 -13.57 -5.67
C ASN A 23 -9.71 -13.88 -6.25
N ALA A 24 -10.78 -13.63 -5.49
CA ALA A 24 -12.15 -13.76 -5.97
C ALA A 24 -12.63 -12.56 -6.82
N LYS A 25 -11.86 -11.47 -6.91
CA LYS A 25 -12.26 -10.18 -7.49
C LYS A 25 -13.63 -9.73 -7.00
N ASN A 26 -13.87 -9.82 -5.68
CA ASN A 26 -15.18 -9.59 -5.08
C ASN A 26 -15.17 -8.42 -4.08
N PRO A 27 -15.91 -7.32 -4.33
CA PRO A 27 -16.83 -7.12 -5.46
C PRO A 27 -16.11 -6.80 -6.78
N SER A 28 -16.68 -7.26 -7.90
CA SER A 28 -16.10 -7.10 -9.24
C SER A 28 -16.12 -5.65 -9.76
N THR A 29 -16.87 -4.78 -9.08
CA THR A 29 -16.97 -3.36 -9.39
C THR A 29 -15.77 -2.54 -8.93
N LEU A 30 -14.87 -3.11 -8.11
CA LEU A 30 -13.66 -2.47 -7.65
C LEU A 30 -12.48 -2.77 -8.58
N ASP A 31 -11.49 -1.88 -8.55
CA ASP A 31 -10.23 -2.09 -9.26
C ASP A 31 -9.33 -3.05 -8.47
N TRP A 32 -9.05 -4.20 -9.06
CA TRP A 32 -8.17 -5.24 -8.51
C TRP A 32 -6.83 -5.34 -9.25
N SER A 33 -6.54 -4.43 -10.19
CA SER A 33 -5.24 -4.37 -10.86
C SER A 33 -4.14 -3.98 -9.87
N SER A 34 -2.94 -4.53 -10.06
CA SER A 34 -1.80 -4.33 -9.16
C SER A 34 -0.54 -4.83 -9.86
N ASP A 35 0.50 -4.02 -9.78
CA ASP A 35 1.87 -4.27 -10.19
C ASP A 35 2.72 -4.80 -9.02
N GLY A 36 2.13 -4.91 -7.83
CA GLY A 36 2.79 -5.44 -6.65
C GLY A 36 3.88 -4.48 -6.21
N CYS A 37 5.05 -5.00 -5.82
CA CYS A 37 6.15 -4.17 -5.34
C CYS A 37 7.11 -3.73 -6.46
N SER A 38 6.65 -3.65 -7.72
CA SER A 38 7.53 -3.45 -8.88
C SER A 38 8.28 -2.10 -8.85
N ASP A 39 7.63 -1.04 -8.37
CA ASP A 39 8.22 0.30 -8.23
C ASP A 39 8.72 0.57 -6.80
N SER A 40 8.88 -0.49 -5.99
CA SER A 40 9.34 -0.37 -4.60
C SER A 40 10.87 -0.33 -4.49
N PRO A 41 11.42 0.21 -3.38
CA PRO A 41 12.84 0.09 -3.08
C PRO A 41 13.33 -1.36 -3.07
N ASP A 42 14.65 -1.54 -3.20
CA ASP A 42 15.26 -2.87 -3.11
C ASP A 42 14.96 -3.56 -1.77
N ASN A 43 14.68 -4.86 -1.84
CA ASN A 43 14.49 -5.74 -0.68
C ASN A 43 15.59 -6.81 -0.66
N PRO A 44 16.80 -6.46 -0.20
CA PRO A 44 17.97 -7.32 -0.30
C PRO A 44 17.87 -8.60 0.54
N PHE A 45 16.93 -8.65 1.49
CA PHE A 45 16.69 -9.80 2.36
C PHE A 45 15.51 -10.68 1.92
N GLY A 46 14.77 -10.28 0.88
CA GLY A 46 13.71 -11.10 0.30
C GLY A 46 12.44 -11.23 1.14
N PHE A 47 12.15 -10.29 2.04
CA PHE A 47 10.93 -10.31 2.85
C PHE A 47 9.65 -10.28 1.99
N ASN A 48 8.62 -11.04 2.36
CA ASN A 48 7.42 -11.18 1.54
C ASN A 48 6.42 -10.02 1.74
N PHE A 49 6.69 -8.87 1.11
CA PHE A 49 5.78 -7.71 1.15
C PHE A 49 4.73 -7.68 0.04
N LEU A 50 4.66 -8.71 -0.81
CA LEU A 50 3.77 -8.71 -1.98
C LEU A 50 2.30 -8.47 -1.60
N GLN A 51 1.81 -9.12 -0.54
CA GLN A 51 0.42 -8.94 -0.07
C GLN A 51 0.18 -7.51 0.45
N SER A 52 1.17 -6.91 1.10
CA SER A 52 1.09 -5.52 1.55
C SER A 52 1.01 -4.57 0.35
N CYS A 53 1.85 -4.77 -0.68
CA CYS A 53 1.83 -3.99 -1.93
C CYS A 53 0.50 -4.16 -2.66
N HIS A 54 -0.03 -5.38 -2.73
CA HIS A 54 -1.34 -5.67 -3.29
C HIS A 54 -2.47 -4.82 -2.67
N ARG A 55 -2.45 -4.64 -1.35
CA ARG A 55 -3.45 -3.86 -0.63
C ARG A 55 -3.23 -2.35 -0.77
N HIS A 56 -1.97 -1.92 -0.83
CA HIS A 56 -1.61 -0.53 -1.10
C HIS A 56 -2.09 -0.08 -2.49
N ASP A 57 -1.78 -0.86 -3.53
CA ASP A 57 -2.24 -0.63 -4.90
C ASP A 57 -3.76 -0.51 -4.99
N PHE A 58 -4.45 -1.45 -4.35
CA PHE A 58 -5.91 -1.46 -4.28
C PHE A 58 -6.44 -0.15 -3.70
N GLY A 59 -5.83 0.34 -2.61
CA GLY A 59 -6.20 1.61 -2.00
C GLY A 59 -6.00 2.78 -2.96
N TYR A 60 -4.81 2.91 -3.54
CA TYR A 60 -4.46 3.99 -4.44
C TYR A 60 -5.40 4.03 -5.66
N ARG A 61 -5.56 2.90 -6.35
CA ARG A 61 -6.33 2.82 -7.60
C ARG A 61 -7.81 3.09 -7.37
N ASN A 62 -8.39 2.51 -6.32
CA ASN A 62 -9.81 2.71 -6.03
C ASN A 62 -10.10 4.11 -5.51
N TYR A 63 -9.28 4.68 -4.62
CA TYR A 63 -9.50 6.05 -4.15
C TYR A 63 -9.35 7.08 -5.28
N LYS A 64 -8.40 6.88 -6.21
CA LYS A 64 -8.26 7.72 -7.41
C LYS A 64 -9.49 7.61 -8.31
N LYS A 65 -9.94 6.38 -8.64
CA LYS A 65 -11.15 6.15 -9.44
C LYS A 65 -12.44 6.67 -8.79
N GLN A 66 -12.47 6.73 -7.47
CA GLN A 66 -13.60 7.24 -6.69
C GLN A 66 -13.49 8.74 -6.40
N SER A 67 -12.54 9.45 -7.02
CA SER A 67 -12.32 10.89 -6.89
C SER A 67 -12.18 11.37 -5.45
N ARG A 68 -11.53 10.58 -4.59
CA ARG A 68 -11.34 10.86 -3.16
C ARG A 68 -9.93 10.62 -2.66
N PHE A 69 -8.96 10.64 -3.57
CA PHE A 69 -7.53 10.48 -3.25
C PHE A 69 -6.92 11.82 -2.82
N THR A 70 -7.28 12.28 -1.62
CA THR A 70 -6.67 13.45 -0.97
C THR A 70 -5.37 13.09 -0.25
N ASP A 71 -4.57 14.07 0.16
CA ASP A 71 -3.33 13.82 0.93
C ASP A 71 -3.61 13.07 2.23
N ALA A 72 -4.70 13.40 2.93
CA ALA A 72 -5.11 12.69 4.14
C ALA A 72 -5.49 11.23 3.85
N ALA A 73 -6.17 10.96 2.73
CA ALA A 73 -6.49 9.61 2.31
C ALA A 73 -5.24 8.82 1.91
N LYS A 74 -4.33 9.45 1.15
CA LYS A 74 -3.03 8.88 0.80
C LYS A 74 -2.24 8.50 2.06
N ALA A 75 -2.08 9.43 2.99
CA ALA A 75 -1.36 9.19 4.25
C ALA A 75 -1.97 8.01 5.03
N LYS A 76 -3.30 7.92 5.08
CA LYS A 76 -4.00 6.79 5.72
C LYS A 76 -3.72 5.45 5.04
N ILE A 77 -3.68 5.42 3.70
CA ILE A 77 -3.35 4.21 2.94
C ILE A 77 -1.87 3.82 3.14
N ASP A 78 -0.95 4.78 3.11
CA ASP A 78 0.47 4.54 3.33
C ASP A 78 0.75 4.01 4.75
N THR A 79 0.07 4.55 5.77
CA THR A 79 0.17 4.04 7.16
C THR A 79 -0.39 2.62 7.28
N ASN A 80 -1.47 2.29 6.57
CA ASN A 80 -2.01 0.93 6.53
C ASN A 80 -1.01 -0.04 5.88
N PHE A 81 -0.34 0.39 4.81
CA PHE A 81 0.71 -0.38 4.15
C PHE A 81 1.89 -0.67 5.07
N LYS A 82 2.37 0.34 5.81
CA LYS A 82 3.40 0.15 6.85
C LYS A 82 2.95 -0.88 7.89
N THR A 83 1.71 -0.77 8.34
CA THR A 83 1.13 -1.69 9.34
C THR A 83 1.12 -3.13 8.82
N ASP A 84 0.79 -3.34 7.55
CA ASP A 84 0.78 -4.67 6.93
C ASP A 84 2.15 -5.29 6.81
N MET A 85 3.14 -4.52 6.37
CA MET A 85 4.52 -4.98 6.34
C MET A 85 5.02 -5.30 7.74
N HIS A 86 4.77 -4.45 8.73
CA HIS A 86 5.15 -4.72 10.12
C HIS A 86 4.50 -6.00 10.67
N ASN A 87 3.21 -6.22 10.39
CA ASN A 87 2.51 -7.45 10.78
C ASN A 87 3.06 -8.70 10.07
N GLN A 88 3.51 -8.56 8.82
CA GLN A 88 4.22 -9.63 8.12
C GLN A 88 5.57 -9.91 8.77
N CYS A 89 6.29 -8.87 9.18
CA CYS A 89 7.58 -9.00 9.85
C CYS A 89 7.51 -9.78 11.17
N GLU A 90 6.36 -9.78 11.86
CA GLU A 90 6.17 -10.59 13.08
C GLU A 90 6.18 -12.11 12.82
N LYS A 91 6.15 -12.53 11.54
CA LYS A 91 6.22 -13.95 11.14
C LYS A 91 7.63 -14.40 10.77
N GLU A 92 8.60 -13.48 10.77
CA GLU A 92 10.00 -13.81 10.53
C GLU A 92 10.58 -14.59 11.73
N GLY A 93 11.64 -15.37 11.52
CA GLY A 93 12.02 -16.44 12.42
C GLY A 93 12.54 -15.98 13.78
N ASN A 94 13.51 -15.06 13.80
CA ASN A 94 14.13 -14.56 15.02
C ASN A 94 14.07 -13.03 15.16
N VAL A 95 14.35 -12.53 16.36
CA VAL A 95 14.25 -11.09 16.70
C VAL A 95 15.08 -10.18 15.79
N PHE A 96 16.23 -10.66 15.28
CA PHE A 96 17.06 -9.89 14.36
C PHE A 96 16.42 -9.80 12.97
N GLU A 97 15.82 -10.89 12.47
CA GLU A 97 15.09 -10.89 11.19
C GLU A 97 13.84 -10.01 11.26
N VAL A 98 13.09 -10.07 12.37
CA VAL A 98 11.94 -9.19 12.63
C VAL A 98 12.37 -7.72 12.59
N ALA A 99 13.48 -7.37 13.26
CA ALA A 99 14.00 -6.01 13.29
C ALA A 99 14.48 -5.54 11.90
N ALA A 100 15.21 -6.40 11.18
CA ALA A 100 15.66 -6.10 9.82
C ALA A 100 14.48 -5.90 8.86
N CYS A 101 13.46 -6.78 8.95
CA CYS A 101 12.24 -6.67 8.16
C CYS A 101 11.51 -5.35 8.42
N LYS A 102 11.34 -4.96 9.69
CA LYS A 102 10.71 -3.67 10.04
C LYS A 102 11.52 -2.49 9.52
N GLY A 103 12.85 -2.58 9.52
CA GLY A 103 13.72 -1.56 8.92
C GLY A 103 13.47 -1.40 7.41
N VAL A 104 13.38 -2.50 6.66
CA VAL A 104 13.06 -2.45 5.22
C VAL A 104 11.63 -1.92 5.01
N ALA A 105 10.67 -2.36 5.83
CA ALA A 105 9.29 -1.86 5.77
C ALA A 105 9.18 -0.34 6.00
N ASP A 106 10.01 0.21 6.87
CA ASP A 106 10.08 1.65 7.12
C ASP A 106 10.64 2.41 5.90
N VAL A 107 11.64 1.86 5.21
CA VAL A 107 12.16 2.43 3.95
C VAL A 107 11.07 2.44 2.87
N TYR A 108 10.32 1.35 2.73
CA TYR A 108 9.18 1.27 1.81
C TYR A 108 8.12 2.34 2.13
N TYR A 109 7.80 2.53 3.41
CA TYR A 109 6.84 3.53 3.84
C TYR A 109 7.30 4.96 3.54
N GLU A 110 8.54 5.32 3.84
CA GLU A 110 9.05 6.66 3.55
C GLU A 110 9.10 6.94 2.04
N ALA A 111 9.43 5.93 1.22
CA ALA A 111 9.39 6.07 -0.24
C ALA A 111 7.99 6.43 -0.76
N VAL A 112 6.94 5.70 -0.36
CA VAL A 112 5.57 6.00 -0.81
C VAL A 112 5.07 7.33 -0.27
N LYS A 113 5.46 7.71 0.96
CA LYS A 113 5.12 8.99 1.58
C LYS A 113 5.65 10.17 0.76
N GLU A 114 6.92 10.12 0.34
CA GLU A 114 7.55 11.18 -0.45
C GLU A 114 7.07 11.25 -1.91
N PHE A 115 6.77 10.12 -2.55
CA PHE A 115 6.51 10.07 -4.00
C PHE A 115 5.31 10.92 -4.46
N GLY A 116 4.27 11.04 -3.64
CA GLY A 116 3.13 11.92 -3.97
C GLY A 116 3.46 13.40 -3.89
N SER A 117 4.28 13.78 -2.91
CA SER A 117 4.70 15.17 -2.70
C SER A 117 5.63 15.65 -3.82
N LYS A 118 6.59 14.80 -4.23
CA LYS A 118 7.53 15.12 -5.32
C LYS A 118 6.82 15.29 -6.66
N ARG A 119 5.89 14.40 -7.00
CA ARG A 119 5.13 14.49 -8.26
C ARG A 119 4.22 15.72 -8.31
N ALA A 120 3.65 16.14 -7.19
CA ALA A 120 2.86 17.37 -7.12
C ALA A 120 3.74 18.61 -7.31
N ALA A 121 4.92 18.64 -6.67
CA ALA A 121 5.90 19.72 -6.84
C ALA A 121 6.39 19.84 -8.30
N GLU A 122 6.75 18.72 -8.94
CA GLU A 122 7.16 18.71 -10.35
C GLU A 122 6.07 19.22 -11.31
N ILE A 123 4.80 18.90 -11.05
CA ILE A 123 3.67 19.42 -11.87
C ILE A 123 3.54 20.92 -11.68
N MET A 124 3.60 21.41 -10.43
CA MET A 124 3.54 22.84 -10.14
C MET A 124 4.70 23.61 -10.77
N GLU A 125 5.92 23.08 -10.73
CA GLU A 125 7.07 23.70 -11.40
C GLU A 125 6.85 23.81 -12.91
N ARG A 126 6.34 22.75 -13.57
CA ARG A 126 6.04 22.77 -15.01
C ARG A 126 4.89 23.69 -15.40
N GLU A 127 3.96 23.97 -14.51
CA GLU A 127 2.86 24.91 -14.76
C GLU A 127 3.28 26.38 -14.54
N MET A 128 4.44 26.62 -13.92
CA MET A 128 5.02 27.95 -13.69
C MET A 128 6.08 28.35 -14.73
N GLU A 129 6.45 27.46 -15.65
CA GLU A 129 7.31 27.71 -16.83
C GLU A 129 6.48 28.02 -18.08
#